data_AF-A6N1Q1-F1
#
_entry.id   AF-A6N1Q1-F1
#
_cell.length_a   1.000
_cell.length_b   1.000
_cell.length_c   1.000
_cell.angle_alpha   90.00
_cell.angle_beta   90.00
_cell.angle_gamma   90.00
#
_symmetry.space_group_name_H-M   'P 1'
#
loop_
_entity.id
_entity.type
_entity.pdbx_description
1 polymer ?
#
loop_
_entity_poly.entity_id
_entity_poly.type
_entity_poly.pdbx_seq_one_letter_code
_entity_poly.pdbx_strand_id
1 'polypeptide(L)'
;ACRTHGFFQVVNHGIDAALIASVMEVGREFFRLPAEEKAKLYSDDPAKKIRLSTSFNVRKETVHNWRDYLRLHCYPLHQFVPDWPSNPPSFKEIIGTYCTEVRELGFRLYESTLKP
;
A
#
# COMPACT_ATOMS: atom_id res chain seq x y z
N ALA A 1 -23.54 -5.38 6.96
CA ALA A 1 -22.36 -5.12 6.11
C ALA A 1 -21.69 -6.42 5.67
N CYS A 2 -20.92 -7.11 6.54
CA CYS A 2 -20.15 -8.29 6.15
C CYS A 2 -20.99 -9.42 5.53
N ARG A 3 -22.11 -9.81 6.16
CA ARG A 3 -22.93 -10.94 5.70
C ARG A 3 -23.66 -10.72 4.38
N THR A 4 -24.07 -9.48 4.10
CA THR A 4 -25.01 -9.17 3.02
C THR A 4 -24.41 -8.40 1.86
N HIS A 5 -23.29 -7.71 2.07
CA HIS A 5 -22.68 -6.84 1.06
C HIS A 5 -21.20 -7.17 0.78
N GLY A 6 -20.47 -7.74 1.75
CA GLY A 6 -19.02 -7.97 1.62
C GLY A 6 -18.16 -6.70 1.60
N PHE A 7 -18.75 -5.51 1.78
CA PHE A 7 -18.06 -4.23 1.80
C PHE A 7 -18.79 -3.22 2.70
N PHE A 8 -18.05 -2.25 3.25
CA PHE A 8 -18.55 -1.13 4.02
C PHE A 8 -17.50 -0.01 4.11
N GLN A 9 -17.95 1.20 4.42
CA GLN A 9 -17.07 2.32 4.75
C GLN A 9 -16.97 2.46 6.27
N VAL A 10 -15.79 2.84 6.76
CA VAL A 10 -15.57 3.17 8.17
C VAL A 10 -15.28 4.66 8.23
N VAL A 11 -16.13 5.41 8.93
CA VAL A 11 -15.92 6.82 9.27
C VAL A 11 -15.50 6.92 10.73
N ASN A 12 -14.86 8.03 11.12
CA ASN A 12 -14.33 8.23 12.48
C ASN A 12 -13.43 7.06 12.93
N HIS A 13 -12.62 6.54 12.00
CA HIS A 13 -11.77 5.36 12.21
C HIS A 13 -10.60 5.58 13.19
N GLY A 14 -10.29 6.83 13.52
CA GLY A 14 -9.21 7.19 14.47
C GLY A 14 -7.86 7.51 13.82
N ILE A 15 -7.63 7.07 12.58
CA ILE A 15 -6.44 7.47 11.81
C ILE A 15 -6.50 8.98 11.49
N ASP A 16 -5.41 9.70 11.78
CA ASP A 16 -5.28 11.14 11.53
C ASP A 16 -5.45 11.47 10.04
N ALA A 17 -6.30 12.45 9.75
CA ALA A 17 -6.54 12.95 8.40
C ALA A 17 -5.26 13.56 7.77
N ALA A 18 -4.39 14.18 8.58
CA ALA A 18 -3.12 14.72 8.10
C ALA A 18 -2.16 13.61 7.64
N LEU A 19 -2.17 12.45 8.32
CA LEU A 19 -1.40 11.28 7.90
C LEU A 19 -1.94 10.73 6.57
N ILE A 20 -3.27 10.62 6.41
CA ILE A 20 -3.88 10.17 5.16
C ILE A 20 -3.51 11.11 4.00
N ALA A 21 -3.57 12.42 4.22
CA ALA A 21 -3.16 13.41 3.22
C ALA A 21 -1.66 13.26 2.84
N SER A 22 -0.80 13.04 3.83
CA SER A 22 0.64 12.81 3.64
C SER A 22 0.93 11.53 2.85
N VAL A 23 0.22 10.43 3.12
CA VAL A 23 0.32 9.18 2.36
C VAL A 23 -0.06 9.39 0.90
N MET A 24 -1.15 10.12 0.66
CA MET A 24 -1.58 10.43 -0.70
C MET A 24 -0.53 11.29 -1.42
N GLU A 25 0.06 12.28 -0.76
CA GLU A 25 1.04 13.14 -1.40
C GLU A 25 2.37 12.43 -1.67
N VAL A 26 2.93 11.72 -0.69
CA VAL A 26 4.19 10.99 -0.89
C VAL A 26 4.06 9.88 -1.94
N GLY A 27 2.87 9.30 -2.07
CA GLY A 27 2.53 8.40 -3.17
C GLY A 27 2.58 9.11 -4.53
N ARG A 28 1.96 10.30 -4.64
CA ARG A 28 2.02 11.10 -5.88
C ARG A 28 3.45 11.51 -6.22
N GLU A 29 4.23 11.95 -5.24
CA GLU A 29 5.64 12.31 -5.41
C GLU A 29 6.44 11.12 -5.97
N PHE A 30 6.29 9.93 -5.38
CA PHE A 30 6.93 8.71 -5.89
C PHE A 30 6.57 8.44 -7.35
N PHE A 31 5.29 8.50 -7.72
CA PHE A 31 4.86 8.22 -9.10
C PHE A 31 5.23 9.34 -10.09
N ARG A 32 5.48 10.57 -9.62
CA ARG A 32 6.01 11.69 -10.44
C ARG A 32 7.52 11.61 -10.67
N LEU A 33 8.25 10.76 -9.96
CA LEU A 33 9.69 10.56 -10.21
C LEU A 33 9.95 10.17 -11.68
N PRO A 34 11.16 10.45 -12.20
CA PRO A 34 11.58 9.99 -13.52
C PRO A 34 11.38 8.48 -13.68
N ALA A 35 11.10 8.05 -14.92
CA ALA A 35 10.86 6.64 -15.22
C ALA A 35 12.05 5.77 -14.82
N GLU A 36 13.27 6.28 -14.99
CA GLU A 36 14.54 5.63 -14.67
C GLU A 36 14.69 5.37 -13.17
N GLU A 37 14.24 6.30 -12.33
CA GLU A 37 14.26 6.15 -10.88
C GLU A 37 13.26 5.07 -10.43
N LYS A 38 12.06 5.10 -10.99
CA LYS A 38 11.00 4.13 -10.71
C LYS A 38 11.36 2.73 -11.23
N ALA A 39 12.01 2.64 -12.39
CA ALA A 39 12.40 1.38 -13.04
C ALA A 39 13.35 0.54 -12.20
N LYS A 40 14.13 1.14 -11.28
CA LYS A 40 14.97 0.42 -10.30
C LYS A 40 14.18 -0.56 -9.44
N LEU A 41 12.88 -0.30 -9.24
CA LEU A 41 11.99 -1.13 -8.46
C LEU A 41 11.11 -2.06 -9.33
N TYR A 42 11.16 -1.93 -10.65
CA TYR A 42 10.30 -2.70 -11.55
C TYR A 42 10.59 -4.20 -11.45
N SER A 43 9.52 -5.01 -11.43
CA SER A 43 9.63 -6.46 -11.55
C SER A 43 8.30 -7.09 -11.94
N ASP A 44 8.35 -8.07 -12.87
CA ASP A 44 7.22 -8.95 -13.19
C ASP A 44 7.14 -10.16 -12.26
N ASP A 45 8.13 -10.36 -11.36
CA ASP A 45 8.17 -11.49 -10.44
C ASP A 45 7.15 -11.30 -9.28
N PRO A 46 6.10 -12.14 -9.18
CA PRO A 46 5.12 -12.04 -8.12
C PRO A 46 5.69 -12.35 -6.72
N ALA A 47 6.81 -13.07 -6.62
CA ALA A 47 7.46 -13.39 -5.36
C ALA A 47 8.25 -12.21 -4.78
N LYS A 48 8.68 -11.25 -5.61
CA LYS A 48 9.40 -10.05 -5.14
C LYS A 48 8.49 -9.23 -4.22
N LYS A 49 8.92 -9.07 -2.98
CA LYS A 49 8.12 -8.50 -1.88
C LYS A 49 7.92 -6.99 -2.03
N ILE A 50 8.93 -6.30 -2.56
CA ILE A 50 8.90 -4.88 -2.92
C ILE A 50 9.08 -4.77 -4.43
N ARG A 51 8.05 -4.27 -5.13
CA ARG A 51 8.13 -4.10 -6.59
C ARG A 51 7.18 -3.04 -7.11
N LEU A 52 7.65 -2.31 -8.12
CA LEU A 52 6.81 -1.58 -9.04
C LEU A 52 6.38 -2.54 -10.16
N SER A 53 5.14 -2.46 -10.60
CA SER A 53 4.64 -3.20 -11.75
C SER A 53 3.45 -2.47 -12.38
N THR A 54 2.99 -2.96 -13.51
CA THR A 54 1.85 -2.43 -14.26
C THR A 54 0.86 -3.56 -14.55
N SER A 55 -0.42 -3.21 -14.61
CA SER A 55 -1.54 -4.14 -14.73
C SER A 55 -1.56 -5.25 -13.65
N PHE A 56 -1.56 -6.54 -14.02
CA PHE A 56 -1.50 -7.68 -13.09
C PHE A 56 -0.36 -8.65 -13.45
N ASN A 57 -0.37 -9.18 -14.67
CA ASN A 57 0.76 -9.90 -15.25
C ASN A 57 0.76 -9.68 -16.77
N VAL A 58 1.44 -8.62 -17.21
CA VAL A 58 1.49 -8.21 -18.61
C VAL A 58 1.94 -9.30 -19.58
N ARG A 59 2.65 -10.33 -19.09
CA ARG A 59 3.12 -11.45 -19.92
C ARG A 59 2.11 -12.59 -20.06
N LYS A 60 1.10 -12.67 -19.18
CA LYS A 60 0.13 -13.76 -19.12
C LYS A 60 -1.29 -13.34 -19.43
N GLU A 61 -1.60 -12.05 -19.35
CA GLU A 61 -2.94 -11.53 -19.56
C GLU A 61 -3.18 -11.09 -21.01
N THR A 62 -4.42 -11.25 -21.47
CA THR A 62 -4.87 -10.77 -22.79
C THR A 62 -5.60 -9.43 -22.72
N VAL A 63 -6.00 -9.02 -21.52
CA VAL A 63 -6.63 -7.73 -21.24
C VAL A 63 -5.82 -7.06 -20.14
N HIS A 64 -5.30 -5.87 -20.43
CA HIS A 64 -4.47 -5.11 -19.52
C HIS A 64 -5.31 -4.11 -18.71
N ASN A 65 -5.00 -3.98 -17.43
CA ASN A 65 -5.55 -2.94 -16.58
C ASN A 65 -4.78 -1.63 -16.81
N TRP A 66 -5.52 -0.52 -16.92
CA TRP A 66 -4.92 0.82 -16.95
C TRP A 66 -4.46 1.22 -15.54
N ARG A 67 -3.32 0.69 -15.11
CA ARG A 67 -2.81 0.90 -13.75
C ARG A 67 -1.33 0.59 -13.61
N ASP A 68 -0.61 1.50 -12.98
CA ASP A 68 0.67 1.20 -12.33
C ASP A 68 0.49 1.06 -10.83
N TYR A 69 1.31 0.24 -10.18
CA TYR A 69 1.28 0.09 -8.73
C TYR A 69 2.63 -0.25 -8.13
N LEU A 70 2.84 0.25 -6.92
CA LEU A 70 3.95 -0.12 -6.05
C LEU A 70 3.40 -1.07 -4.98
N ARG A 71 3.97 -2.27 -4.90
CA ARG A 71 3.65 -3.25 -3.86
C ARG A 71 4.71 -3.21 -2.78
N LEU A 72 4.26 -3.08 -1.55
CA LEU A 72 5.09 -3.08 -0.35
C LEU A 72 4.60 -4.18 0.60
N HIS A 73 5.46 -5.15 0.93
CA HIS A 73 5.24 -5.95 2.13
C HIS A 73 5.51 -5.06 3.35
N CYS A 74 4.68 -5.18 4.37
CA CYS A 74 4.69 -4.25 5.50
C CYS A 74 4.54 -4.93 6.87
N TYR A 75 4.60 -6.26 6.97
CA TYR A 75 4.55 -6.93 8.27
C TYR A 75 5.43 -8.19 8.33
N PRO A 76 6.36 -8.26 9.31
CA PRO A 76 6.69 -7.23 10.30
C PRO A 76 7.47 -6.06 9.68
N LEU A 77 7.14 -4.81 10.03
CA LEU A 77 7.66 -3.61 9.37
C LEU A 77 9.19 -3.55 9.30
N HIS A 78 9.88 -3.83 10.41
CA HIS A 78 11.34 -3.75 10.50
C HIS A 78 12.08 -4.65 9.49
N GLN A 79 11.44 -5.72 8.99
CA GLN A 79 12.02 -6.60 7.98
C GLN A 79 11.89 -6.05 6.56
N PHE A 80 10.93 -5.17 6.30
CA PHE A 80 10.60 -4.72 4.93
C PHE A 80 10.92 -3.27 4.66
N VAL A 81 10.80 -2.40 5.66
CA VAL A 81 11.09 -0.96 5.55
C VAL A 81 12.49 -0.66 5.00
N PRO A 82 13.56 -1.44 5.31
CA PRO A 82 14.87 -1.21 4.70
C PRO A 82 14.85 -1.25 3.17
N ASP A 83 14.05 -2.12 2.57
CA ASP A 83 13.95 -2.34 1.12
C ASP A 83 12.96 -1.41 0.41
N TRP A 84 12.19 -0.61 1.16
CA TRP A 84 11.24 0.34 0.58
C TRP A 84 11.96 1.48 -0.18
N PRO A 85 11.24 2.23 -1.04
CA PRO A 85 11.79 3.41 -1.69
C PRO A 85 12.35 4.42 -0.66
N SER A 86 13.56 4.92 -0.90
CA SER A 86 14.16 6.02 -0.14
C SER A 86 13.98 7.39 -0.81
N ASN A 87 13.35 7.41 -1.98
CA ASN A 87 12.98 8.62 -2.70
C ASN A 87 11.47 8.50 -3.02
N PRO A 88 10.61 9.40 -2.52
CA PRO A 88 10.89 10.58 -1.68
C PRO A 88 11.53 10.24 -0.31
N PRO A 89 12.32 11.14 0.31
CA PRO A 89 12.98 10.88 1.59
C PRO A 89 12.02 10.54 2.74
N SER A 90 10.83 11.14 2.75
CA SER A 90 9.79 10.94 3.76
C SER A 90 8.95 9.66 3.53
N PHE A 91 9.17 8.93 2.43
CA PHE A 91 8.33 7.81 2.02
C PHE A 91 8.25 6.71 3.09
N LYS A 92 9.40 6.28 3.62
CA LYS A 92 9.47 5.18 4.58
C LYS A 92 8.75 5.51 5.89
N GLU A 93 8.94 6.72 6.39
CA GLU A 93 8.36 7.19 7.63
C GLU A 93 6.84 7.31 7.52
N ILE A 94 6.36 8.03 6.50
CA ILE A 94 4.92 8.27 6.30
C ILE A 94 4.18 6.95 6.09
N ILE A 95 4.66 6.10 5.17
CA ILE A 95 4.01 4.82 4.88
C ILE A 95 4.13 3.85 6.07
N GLY A 96 5.24 3.88 6.80
CA GLY A 96 5.46 3.03 7.98
C GLY A 96 4.47 3.34 9.11
N THR A 97 4.30 4.63 9.41
CA THR A 97 3.30 5.10 10.38
C THR A 97 1.90 4.69 9.94
N TYR A 98 1.54 4.92 8.66
CA TYR A 98 0.25 4.52 8.13
C TYR A 98 -0.01 3.01 8.21
N CYS A 99 0.98 2.18 7.90
CA CYS A 99 0.86 0.72 8.02
C CYS A 99 0.60 0.26 9.46
N THR A 100 1.19 0.93 10.45
CA THR A 100 0.93 0.66 11.87
C THR A 100 -0.51 1.00 12.22
N GLU A 101 -0.96 2.22 11.91
CA GLU A 101 -2.32 2.69 12.20
C GLU A 101 -3.41 1.83 11.54
N VAL A 102 -3.22 1.48 10.26
CA VAL A 102 -4.16 0.63 9.52
C VAL A 102 -4.20 -0.78 10.08
N ARG A 103 -3.08 -1.32 10.57
CA ARG A 103 -3.04 -2.63 11.21
C ARG A 103 -3.86 -2.65 12.50
N GLU A 104 -3.71 -1.63 13.34
CA GLU A 104 -4.50 -1.49 14.58
C GLU A 104 -6.00 -1.30 14.29
N LEU A 105 -6.35 -0.54 13.26
CA LEU A 105 -7.74 -0.48 12.77
C LEU A 105 -8.23 -1.85 12.32
N GLY A 106 -7.41 -2.61 11.59
CA GLY A 106 -7.73 -3.97 11.16
C GLY A 106 -8.03 -4.91 12.32
N PHE A 107 -7.26 -4.86 13.40
CA PHE A 107 -7.54 -5.65 14.61
C PHE A 107 -8.84 -5.26 15.29
N ARG A 108 -9.12 -3.96 15.47
CA ARG A 108 -10.39 -3.50 16.04
C ARG A 108 -11.60 -3.95 15.21
N LEU A 109 -11.49 -3.89 13.89
CA LEU A 109 -12.54 -4.39 12.99
C LEU A 109 -12.71 -5.90 13.11
N TYR A 110 -11.61 -6.66 13.10
CA TYR A 110 -11.65 -8.11 13.27
C TYR A 110 -12.32 -8.52 14.58
N GLU A 111 -11.92 -7.93 15.71
CA GLU A 111 -12.52 -8.18 17.01
C GLU A 111 -14.02 -7.86 17.05
N SER A 112 -14.45 -6.79 16.36
CA SER A 112 -15.87 -6.45 16.27
C SER A 112 -16.71 -7.51 15.55
N THR A 113 -16.12 -8.27 14.63
CA THR A 113 -16.81 -9.36 13.91
C THR A 113 -16.92 -10.65 14.72
N LEU A 114 -16.17 -10.78 15.81
CA LEU A 114 -16.22 -11.94 16.71
C LEU A 114 -17.32 -11.82 17.78
N LYS A 115 -17.90 -10.63 17.94
CA LYS A 115 -19.03 -10.41 18.86
C LYS A 115 -20.33 -10.80 18.16
N PRO A 116 -21.18 -11.66 18.78
CA PRO A 116 -22.42 -12.14 18.19
C PRO A 116 -23.42 -11.01 17.89
#